data_AF-A0A9W6RXH7-F1
#
_entry.id   AF-A0A9W6RXH7-F1
#
_cell.length_a   1.000
_cell.length_b   1.000
_cell.length_c   1.000
_cell.angle_alpha   90.00
_cell.angle_beta   90.00
_cell.angle_gamma   90.00
#
_symmetry.space_group_name_H-M   'P 1'
#
loop_
_entity.id
_entity.type
_entity.pdbx_description
1 polymer ?
#
loop_
_entity_poly.entity_id
_entity_poly.type
_entity_poly.pdbx_seq_one_letter_code
_entity_poly.pdbx_strand_id
1 'polypeptide(L)'
;MIQADLPELEALSRRLGTCSHDVHDLKQALSTLIHTTTWTGGAADRFRQVWESQFRPALDTMAAELTDAAQEVERRRNAIDHAAN
;
A
#
# COMPACT_ATOMS: atom_id res chain seq x y z
N MET A 1 21.43 22.70 10.20
CA MET A 1 21.67 21.34 10.72
C MET A 1 20.51 20.50 10.22
N ILE A 2 20.75 19.52 9.34
CA ILE A 2 19.69 18.63 8.85
C ILE A 2 19.38 17.68 10.00
N GLN A 3 18.53 18.13 10.91
CA GLN A 3 17.84 17.28 11.85
C GLN A 3 16.49 16.96 11.21
N ALA A 4 16.50 16.21 10.10
CA ALA A 4 15.32 15.38 9.87
C ALA A 4 15.35 14.41 11.06
N ASP A 5 14.40 14.55 11.98
CA ASP A 5 14.43 13.78 13.22
C ASP A 5 14.44 12.30 12.81
N LEU A 6 15.54 11.59 13.07
CA LEU A 6 15.63 10.14 12.82
C LEU A 6 14.37 9.41 13.34
N PRO A 7 13.78 9.82 14.50
CA PRO A 7 12.48 9.31 14.94
C PRO A 7 11.31 9.62 14.02
N GLU A 8 11.25 10.81 13.40
CA GLU A 8 10.19 11.18 12.44
C GLU A 8 10.29 10.35 11.16
N LEU A 9 11.51 10.12 10.64
CA LEU A 9 11.73 9.26 9.48
C LEU A 9 11.37 7.81 9.77
N GLU A 10 11.72 7.30 10.95
CA GLU A 10 11.30 5.97 11.39
C GLU A 10 9.78 5.86 11.49
N ALA A 11 9.11 6.84 12.10
CA ALA A 11 7.66 6.88 12.20
C ALA A 11 6.99 6.92 10.81
N LEU A 12 7.54 7.70 9.88
CA LEU A 12 7.07 7.76 8.49
C LEU A 12 7.22 6.41 7.77
N SER A 13 8.39 5.78 7.84
CA SER A 13 8.63 4.45 7.23
C SER A 13 7.64 3.41 7.74
N ARG A 14 7.46 3.34 9.07
CA ARG A 14 6.49 2.44 9.70
C ARG A 14 5.06 2.73 9.22
N ARG A 15 4.66 4.00 9.15
CA ARG A 15 3.31 4.38 8.72
C ARG A 15 3.05 3.99 7.27
N LEU A 16 4.01 4.19 6.37
CA LEU A 16 3.92 3.77 4.98
C LEU A 16 3.78 2.25 4.87
N GLY A 17 4.56 1.49 5.64
CA GLY A 17 4.44 0.03 5.73
C GLY A 17 3.07 -0.44 6.22
N THR A 18 2.53 0.19 7.28
CA THR A 18 1.17 -0.08 7.76
C THR A 18 0.13 0.22 6.68
N CYS A 19 0.22 1.37 6.00
CA CYS A 19 -0.72 1.71 4.93
C CYS A 19 -0.66 0.74 3.75
N SER A 20 0.52 0.24 3.39
CA SER A 20 0.65 -0.83 2.38
C SER A 20 -0.14 -2.08 2.77
N HIS A 21 -0.02 -2.50 4.04
CA HIS A 21 -0.77 -3.63 4.57
C HIS A 21 -2.29 -3.38 4.57
N ASP A 22 -2.72 -2.21 5.05
CA ASP A 22 -4.13 -1.80 5.06
C ASP A 22 -4.75 -1.85 3.65
N VAL A 23 -3.99 -1.45 2.62
CA VAL A 23 -4.42 -1.51 1.21
C VAL A 23 -4.55 -2.95 0.73
N HIS A 24 -3.60 -3.80 1.09
CA HIS A 24 -3.66 -5.22 0.77
C HIS A 24 -4.89 -5.89 1.39
N ASP A 25 -5.15 -5.62 2.67
CA ASP A 25 -6.30 -6.17 3.40
C ASP A 25 -7.62 -5.67 2.82
N LEU A 26 -7.71 -4.37 2.50
CA LEU A 26 -8.86 -3.79 1.83
C LEU A 26 -9.13 -4.48 0.48
N LYS A 27 -8.09 -4.70 -0.33
CA LYS A 27 -8.19 -5.41 -1.61
C LYS A 27 -8.74 -6.83 -1.41
N GLN A 28 -8.25 -7.56 -0.42
CA GLN A 28 -8.71 -8.92 -0.12
C GLN A 28 -10.17 -8.93 0.35
N ALA A 29 -10.54 -8.04 1.26
CA ALA A 29 -11.90 -7.91 1.80
C ALA A 29 -12.90 -7.58 0.69
N LEU A 30 -12.58 -6.59 -0.16
CA LEU A 30 -13.42 -6.21 -1.30
C LEU A 30 -13.52 -7.35 -2.32
N SER A 31 -12.40 -8.00 -2.66
CA SER A 31 -12.43 -9.14 -3.59
C SER A 31 -13.33 -10.26 -3.07
N THR A 32 -13.22 -10.59 -1.79
CA THR A 32 -14.05 -11.63 -1.16
C THR A 32 -15.53 -11.24 -1.18
N LEU A 33 -15.85 -9.99 -0.83
CA LEU A 33 -17.23 -9.49 -0.85
C LEU A 33 -17.82 -9.54 -2.27
N ILE A 34 -17.07 -9.11 -3.28
CA ILE A 34 -17.51 -9.09 -4.69
C ILE A 34 -17.79 -10.50 -5.21
N HIS A 35 -16.97 -11.48 -4.82
CA HIS A 35 -17.13 -12.87 -5.25
C HIS A 35 -18.24 -13.61 -4.50
N THR A 36 -18.50 -13.26 -3.24
CA THR A 36 -19.54 -13.92 -2.41
C THR A 36 -20.91 -13.27 -2.52
N THR A 37 -21.00 -12.03 -3.02
CA THR A 37 -22.28 -11.35 -3.21
C THR A 37 -23.10 -11.99 -4.33
N THR A 38 -24.32 -12.42 -4.00
CA THR A 38 -25.32 -12.96 -4.94
C THR A 38 -25.90 -11.84 -5.81
N TRP A 39 -25.08 -11.32 -6.73
CA TRP A 39 -25.46 -10.32 -7.72
C TRP A 39 -25.17 -10.85 -9.13
N THR A 40 -26.20 -11.01 -9.94
CA THR A 40 -26.10 -11.62 -11.28
C THR A 40 -26.65 -10.70 -12.36
N GLY A 41 -26.28 -10.98 -13.62
CA GLY A 41 -26.67 -10.20 -14.80
C GLY A 41 -25.52 -9.37 -15.37
N GLY A 42 -25.70 -8.84 -16.59
CA GLY A 42 -24.59 -8.23 -17.35
C GLY A 42 -23.91 -7.02 -16.69
N ALA A 43 -24.61 -6.29 -15.81
CA ALA A 43 -24.00 -5.23 -15.02
C ALA A 43 -23.03 -5.78 -13.95
N ALA A 44 -23.41 -6.90 -13.31
CA ALA A 44 -22.57 -7.58 -12.33
C ALA A 44 -21.30 -8.14 -12.98
N ASP A 45 -21.44 -8.77 -14.14
CA ASP A 45 -20.31 -9.35 -14.87
C ASP A 45 -19.35 -8.27 -15.36
N ARG A 46 -19.87 -7.16 -15.90
CA ARG A 46 -19.06 -6.00 -16.27
C ARG A 46 -18.32 -5.42 -15.07
N PHE A 47 -18.98 -5.29 -13.92
CA PHE A 47 -18.35 -4.80 -12.72
C PHE A 47 -17.20 -5.72 -12.26
N ARG A 48 -17.43 -7.04 -12.21
CA ARG A 48 -16.38 -8.03 -11.89
C ARG A 48 -15.21 -7.95 -12.87
N GLN A 49 -15.48 -7.80 -14.16
CA GLN A 49 -14.43 -7.62 -15.16
C GLN A 49 -13.59 -6.35 -14.90
N VAL A 50 -14.24 -5.22 -14.59
CA VAL A 50 -13.53 -3.97 -14.25
C VAL A 50 -12.74 -4.13 -12.95
N TRP A 51 -13.31 -4.80 -11.94
CA TRP A 51 -12.63 -5.11 -10.69
C TRP A 51 -11.33 -5.88 -10.91
N GLU A 52 -11.40 -6.98 -11.66
CA GLU A 52 -10.25 -7.85 -11.94
C GLU A 52 -9.19 -7.18 -12.82
N SER A 53 -9.60 -6.35 -13.77
CA SER A 53 -8.69 -5.75 -14.77
C SER A 53 -8.11 -4.38 -14.40
N GLN A 54 -8.78 -3.62 -13.53
CA GLN A 54 -8.40 -2.24 -13.23
C GLN A 54 -8.21 -2.01 -11.73
N PHE A 55 -9.24 -2.26 -10.92
CA PHE A 55 -9.21 -1.90 -9.50
C PHE A 55 -8.25 -2.76 -8.69
N ARG A 56 -8.31 -4.09 -8.83
CA ARG A 56 -7.43 -5.01 -8.10
C ARG A 56 -5.94 -4.75 -8.44
N PRO A 57 -5.53 -4.65 -9.72
CA PRO A 57 -4.16 -4.30 -10.06
C PRO A 57 -3.74 -2.92 -9.54
N ALA A 58 -4.60 -1.90 -9.59
CA ALA A 58 -4.27 -0.56 -9.08
C ALA A 58 -4.01 -0.56 -7.57
N LEU A 59 -4.78 -1.34 -6.80
CA LEU A 59 -4.54 -1.51 -5.36
C LEU A 59 -3.23 -2.26 -5.09
N ASP A 60 -2.91 -3.26 -5.90
CA ASP A 60 -1.63 -3.98 -5.82
C ASP A 60 -0.44 -3.06 -6.11
N THR A 61 -0.52 -2.24 -7.16
CA THR A 61 0.49 -1.22 -7.44
C THR A 61 0.61 -0.23 -6.29
N MET A 62 -0.49 0.27 -5.75
CA MET A 62 -0.45 1.22 -4.64
C MET A 62 0.22 0.64 -3.39
N ALA A 63 -0.06 -0.62 -3.04
CA ALA A 63 0.61 -1.30 -1.92
C ALA A 63 2.11 -1.48 -2.18
N ALA A 64 2.50 -1.83 -3.40
CA ALA A 64 3.91 -1.94 -3.79
C ALA A 64 4.63 -0.59 -3.66
N GLU A 65 4.07 0.49 -4.22
CA GLU A 65 4.65 1.84 -4.15
C GLU A 65 4.78 2.35 -2.70
N LEU A 66 3.82 2.06 -1.83
CA LEU A 66 3.91 2.40 -0.40
C LEU A 66 5.03 1.61 0.30
N THR A 67 5.22 0.36 -0.09
CA THR A 67 6.32 -0.49 0.42
C THR A 67 7.68 0.05 -0.03
N ASP A 68 7.81 0.41 -1.31
CA ASP A 68 9.03 0.98 -1.86
C ASP A 68 9.36 2.34 -1.23
N ALA A 69 8.35 3.18 -1.01
CA ALA A 69 8.51 4.44 -0.28
C ALA A 69 8.97 4.23 1.16
N ALA A 70 8.40 3.25 1.88
CA ALA A 70 8.83 2.90 3.25
C ALA A 70 10.31 2.49 3.27
N GLN A 71 10.71 1.63 2.34
CA GLN A 71 12.11 1.19 2.22
C GLN A 71 13.05 2.36 1.88
N GLU A 72 12.64 3.28 1.02
CA GLU A 72 13.45 4.45 0.67
C GLU A 72 13.65 5.39 1.86
N VAL A 73 12.60 5.66 2.64
CA VAL A 73 12.70 6.44 3.87
C VAL A 73 13.66 5.78 4.87
N GLU A 74 13.55 4.46 5.02
CA GLU A 74 14.42 3.65 5.87
C GLU A 74 15.90 3.73 5.44
N ARG A 75 16.18 3.59 4.14
CA ARG A 75 17.55 3.73 3.60
C ARG A 75 18.14 5.11 3.89
N ARG A 76 17.35 6.17 3.69
CA ARG A 76 17.78 7.55 3.97
C ARG A 76 18.05 7.77 5.45
N ARG A 77 17.20 7.25 6.33
CA ARG A 77 17.39 7.31 7.78
C ARG A 77 18.73 6.66 8.17
N ASN A 78 18.99 5.46 7.68
CA ASN A 78 20.24 4.73 7.99
C ASN A 78 21.47 5.48 7.46
N ALA A 79 21.38 6.12 6.29
CA ALA A 79 22.47 6.95 5.76
C ALA A 79 22.75 8.19 6.64
N ILE A 80 21.72 8.82 7.20
CA ILE A 80 21.86 9.96 8.12
C ILE A 80 22.50 9.50 9.44
N ASP A 81 22.03 8.39 10.01
CA ASP A 81 22.56 7.83 11.26
C ASP A 81 24.05 7.46 11.12
N HIS A 82 24.44 6.84 10.01
CA HIS A 82 25.84 6.54 9.72
C HIS A 82 26.72 7.77 9.49
N ALA A 83 26.17 8.86 8.93
CA ALA A 83 26.92 10.11 8.73
C ALA A 83 27.03 10.96 10.01
N ALA A 84 26.17 10.71 11.00
CA ALA A 84 26.16 11.40 12.29
C ALA A 84 27.05 10.73 13.35
N ASN A 85 27.42 9.46 13.15
CA ASN A 85 28.37 8.70 13.96
C ASN A 85 29.79 8.79 13.38
#